data_AF-A0A8T3X4N7-F1
#
_entry.id   AF-A0A8T3X4N7-F1
#
_cell.length_a   1.000
_cell.length_b   1.000
_cell.length_c   1.000
_cell.angle_alpha   90.00
_cell.angle_beta   90.00
_cell.angle_gamma   90.00
#
_symmetry.space_group_name_H-M   'P 1'
#
loop_
_entity.id
_entity.type
_entity.pdbx_description
1 polymer ?
#
loop_
_entity_poly.entity_id
_entity_poly.type
_entity_poly.pdbx_seq_one_letter_code
_entity_poly.pdbx_strand_id
1 'polypeptide(L)' 'MKHEISDISVVVPTKNEEKIIEKNLRKIHNYLKKCNSVRKFEILVCDFSTDSTPAKAQNISKELREVRYTCHGTPAS' A
#
# COMPACT_ATOMS: atom_id res chain seq x y z
N MET A 1 2.47 28.25 13.52
CA MET A 1 2.63 26.87 14.01
C MET A 1 3.68 26.19 13.15
N LYS A 2 4.72 25.60 13.75
CA LYS A 2 5.63 24.71 13.00
C LYS A 2 4.88 23.39 12.81
N HIS A 3 4.60 23.01 11.56
CA HIS A 3 4.09 21.68 11.29
C HIS A 3 5.24 20.70 11.48
N GLU A 4 5.08 19.72 12.38
CA GLU A 4 6.00 18.60 12.43
C GLU A 4 5.84 17.78 11.17
N ILE A 5 6.97 17.50 10.52
CA ILE A 5 7.05 16.79 9.26
C ILE A 5 7.55 15.37 9.58
N SER A 6 6.73 14.37 9.28
CA SER A 6 7.01 12.97 9.59
C SER A 6 7.26 12.15 8.33
N ASP A 7 8.08 11.10 8.47
CA ASP A 7 8.13 10.00 7.52
C ASP A 7 7.21 8.88 8.04
N ILE A 8 6.43 8.23 7.18
CA ILE A 8 5.38 7.27 7.58
C ILE A 8 5.50 5.95 6.82
N SER A 9 5.43 4.83 7.54
CA SER A 9 5.17 3.52 6.92
C SER A 9 3.77 3.06 7.28
N VAL A 10 2.94 2.80 6.26
CA VAL A 10 1.58 2.26 6.43
C VAL A 10 1.60 0.77 6.11
N VAL A 11 1.17 -0.05 7.06
CA VAL A 11 1.03 -1.50 6.84
C VAL A 11 -0.43 -1.83 6.57
N VAL A 12 -0.69 -2.49 5.45
CA VAL A 12 -2.03 -2.90 5.00
C VAL A 12 -2.09 -4.42 4.95
N PRO A 13 -2.49 -5.10 6.02
CA PRO A 13 -2.80 -6.52 5.96
C PRO A 13 -4.08 -6.73 5.16
N THR A 14 -4.10 -7.75 4.30
CA THR A 14 -5.29 -8.03 3.47
C THR A 14 -5.49 -9.53 3.23
N LYS A 15 -6.76 -9.92 3.06
CA LYS A 15 -7.20 -11.28 2.77
C LYS A 15 -8.52 -11.25 2.01
N ASN A 16 -8.50 -11.71 0.76
CA ASN A 16 -9.65 -11.83 -0.14
C ASN A 16 -10.46 -10.52 -0.29
N GLU A 17 -9.77 -9.41 -0.56
CA GLU A 17 -10.34 -8.07 -0.70
C GLU A 17 -10.43 -7.60 -2.18
N GLU A 18 -10.64 -8.55 -3.10
CA GLU A 18 -10.55 -8.32 -4.55
C GLU A 18 -11.34 -7.08 -5.04
N LYS A 19 -12.49 -6.81 -4.42
CA LYS A 19 -13.42 -5.75 -4.84
C LYS A 19 -13.00 -4.34 -4.39
N ILE A 20 -12.14 -4.23 -3.37
CA ILE A 20 -11.87 -2.96 -2.69
C ILE A 20 -10.38 -2.60 -2.60
N ILE A 21 -9.48 -3.57 -2.76
CA ILE A 21 -8.04 -3.37 -2.54
C ILE A 21 -7.47 -2.21 -3.36
N GLU A 22 -7.76 -2.15 -4.66
CA GLU A 22 -7.26 -1.07 -5.52
C GLU A 22 -7.77 0.31 -5.10
N LYS A 23 -9.08 0.41 -4.84
CA LYS A 23 -9.73 1.66 -4.42
C LYS A 23 -9.12 2.17 -3.11
N ASN A 24 -8.91 1.27 -2.15
CA ASN A 24 -8.38 1.63 -0.84
C ASN A 24 -6.90 2.03 -0.92
N LEU A 25 -6.06 1.28 -1.64
CA LEU A 25 -4.64 1.64 -1.82
C LEU A 25 -4.49 3.01 -2.49
N ARG A 26 -5.25 3.29 -3.56
CA ARG A 26 -5.24 4.61 -4.21
C ARG A 26 -5.75 5.71 -3.29
N LYS A 27 -6.75 5.44 -2.46
CA LYS A 27 -7.29 6.43 -1.50
C LYS A 27 -6.23 6.80 -0.44
N ILE A 28 -5.55 5.80 0.13
CA ILE A 28 -4.48 6.02 1.11
C ILE A 28 -3.32 6.79 0.47
N HIS A 29 -2.85 6.35 -0.70
CA HIS A 29 -1.77 7.01 -1.43
C HIS A 29 -2.08 8.48 -1.74
N ASN A 30 -3.26 8.75 -2.30
CA ASN A 30 -3.68 10.10 -2.66
C ASN A 30 -3.84 11.00 -1.42
N TYR A 31 -4.25 10.45 -0.28
CA TYR A 31 -4.34 11.20 0.97
C TYR A 31 -2.95 11.59 1.48
N LEU A 32 -2.03 10.62 1.58
CA LEU A 32 -0.67 10.86 2.09
C LEU A 32 0.12 11.80 1.18
N LYS A 33 -0.03 11.67 -0.15
CA LYS A 33 0.61 12.55 -1.13
C LYS A 33 0.17 14.02 -1.01
N LYS A 34 -1.04 14.28 -0.49
CA LYS A 34 -1.58 15.63 -0.28
C LYS A 34 -1.36 16.14 1.15
N CYS A 35 -0.78 15.33 2.03
CA CYS A 35 -0.62 15.68 3.43
C CYS A 35 0.67 16.49 3.62
N ASN A 36 0.53 17.80 3.90
CA ASN A 36 1.69 18.69 4.11
C ASN A 36 2.55 18.31 5.33
N SER A 37 2.02 17.49 6.24
CA SER A 37 2.71 16.97 7.43
C SER A 37 3.56 15.73 7.13
N VAL A 38 3.52 15.19 5.91
CA VAL A 38 4.20 13.94 5.53
C VAL A 38 5.24 14.25 4.47
N ARG A 39 6.52 13.98 4.77
CA ARG A 39 7.62 14.18 3.81
C ARG A 39 7.84 12.99 2.91
N LYS A 40 7.85 11.79 3.49
CA LYS A 40 7.99 10.51 2.79
C LYS A 40 7.01 9.52 3.35
N PHE A 41 6.52 8.63 2.51
CA PHE A 41 5.77 7.49 2.98
C PHE A 41 6.01 6.25 2.14
N GLU A 42 5.76 5.09 2.73
CA GLU A 42 5.57 3.83 2.03
C GLU A 42 4.28 3.16 2.49
N ILE A 43 3.70 2.35 1.62
CA ILE A 43 2.54 1.50 1.90
C ILE A 43 2.98 0.07 1.67
N LEU A 44 3.14 -0.71 2.73
CA LEU A 44 3.47 -2.13 2.67
C LEU A 44 2.18 -2.96 2.73
N VAL A 45 1.82 -3.60 1.62
CA VAL A 45 0.68 -4.52 1.53
C VAL A 45 1.15 -5.91 1.90
N CYS A 46 0.59 -6.49 2.96
CA CYS A 46 0.88 -7.83 3.46
C CYS A 46 -0.29 -8.76 3.13
N ASP A 47 -0.16 -9.56 2.09
CA ASP A 47 -1.26 -10.36 1.55
C ASP A 47 -1.21 -11.85 1.94
N PHE A 48 -2.39 -12.37 2.29
CA PHE A 48 -2.66 -13.79 2.58
C PHE A 48 -3.88 -14.30 1.80
N SER A 49 -4.12 -13.74 0.61
CA SER A 49 -5.32 -14.01 -0.19
C SER A 49 -5.16 -15.23 -1.08
N THR A 50 -6.27 -15.88 -1.40
CA THR A 50 -6.35 -17.01 -2.35
C THR A 50 -7.17 -16.68 -3.59
N ASP A 51 -7.68 -15.46 -3.69
CA ASP A 51 -8.44 -14.94 -4.84
C ASP A 51 -7.57 -14.02 -5.72
N SER A 52 -8.17 -13.11 -6.49
CA SER A 52 -7.43 -12.20 -7.38
C SER A 52 -6.80 -10.98 -6.67
N THR A 53 -6.94 -10.86 -5.34
CA THR A 53 -6.33 -9.76 -4.55
C THR A 53 -4.81 -9.62 -4.74
N PRO A 54 -4.00 -10.70 -4.76
CA PRO A 54 -2.55 -10.63 -4.98
C PRO A 54 -2.20 -9.92 -6.29
N ALA A 55 -2.86 -10.30 -7.39
CA ALA A 55 -2.59 -9.75 -8.71
C ALA A 55 -2.93 -8.25 -8.77
N LYS A 56 -4.07 -7.86 -8.18
CA LYS A 56 -4.49 -6.46 -8.11
C LYS A 56 -3.53 -5.62 -7.28
N ALA A 57 -3.14 -6.10 -6.10
CA ALA A 57 -2.19 -5.40 -5.24
C ALA A 57 -0.79 -5.28 -5.88
N GLN A 58 -0.31 -6.33 -6.55
CA GLN A 58 0.94 -6.29 -7.30
C GLN A 58 0.89 -5.28 -8.45
N ASN A 59 -0.21 -5.23 -9.21
CA ASN A 59 -0.36 -4.23 -10.28
C ASN A 59 -0.29 -2.80 -9.74
N ILE A 60 -0.98 -2.52 -8.63
CA ILE A 60 -0.90 -1.21 -7.96
C ILE A 60 0.53 -0.89 -7.50
N SER A 61 1.29 -1.87 -6.98
CA SER A 61 2.68 -1.66 -6.56
C SER A 61 3.63 -1.30 -7.72
N LYS A 62 3.32 -1.73 -8.94
CA LYS A 62 4.07 -1.35 -10.15
C LYS A 62 3.73 0.06 -10.62
N GLU A 63 2.49 0.50 -10.40
CA GLU A 63 2.02 1.84 -10.78
C GLU A 63 2.43 2.92 -9.77
N LEU A 64 2.42 2.61 -8.47
CA LEU A 64 2.65 3.55 -7.39
C LEU A 64 3.97 3.22 -6.68
N ARG A 65 5.00 4.04 -6.90
CA ARG A 65 6.36 3.82 -6.37
C ARG A 65 6.40 3.69 -4.83
N GLU A 66 5.48 4.34 -4.12
CA GLU A 66 5.39 4.29 -2.67
C GLU A 66 4.67 3.02 -2.16
N VAL A 67 4.08 2.20 -3.02
CA VAL A 67 3.39 0.96 -2.64
C VAL A 67 4.30 -0.23 -2.88
N ARG A 68 4.48 -1.05 -1.84
CA ARG A 68 5.24 -2.30 -1.86
C ARG A 68 4.31 -3.45 -1.55
N TYR A 69 4.44 -4.54 -2.29
CA TYR A 69 3.67 -5.75 -2.07
C TYR A 69 4.55 -6.85 -1.48
N THR A 70 4.06 -7.54 -0.45
CA THR A 70 4.64 -8.77 0.08
C THR A 70 3.54 -9.79 0.34
N CYS A 71 3.78 -11.05 -0.03
CA CYS A 71 2.89 -12.16 0.27
C CYS A 71 3.59 -13.18 1.16
N HIS A 72 2.81 -13.85 2.00
CA HIS A 72 3.30 -15.05 2.68
C HIS A 72 2.98 -16.25 1.78
N GLY A 73 3.95 -16.70 0.97
CA GLY A 73 3.71 -17.86 0.09
C GLY A 73 4.74 -18.19 -1.00
N THR A 74 5.69 -17.30 -1.32
CA THR A 74 6.79 -17.63 -2.23
C THR A 74 8.08 -16.92 -1.81
N PRO A 75 9.23 -17.61 -1.75
CA PRO A 75 10.51 -16.98 -1.45
C PRO A 75 10.91 -16.06 -2.59
N ALA A 76 11.67 -15.02 -2.26
CA ALA A 76 12.36 -14.18 -3.23
C ALA A 76 13.14 -15.07 -4.21
N SER A 77 12.79 -15.01 -5.48
CA SER A 77 13.65 -15.42 -6.59
C SER A 77 14.64 -14.31 -6.91
#